data_AF-A0A2K0XCX7-F1
#
_entry.id   AF-A0A2K0XCX7-F1
#
_cell.length_a   1.000
_cell.length_b   1.000
_cell.length_c   1.000
_cell.angle_alpha   90.00
_cell.angle_beta   90.00
_cell.angle_gamma   90.00
#
_symmetry.space_group_name_H-M   'P 1'
#
loop_
_entity.id
_entity.type
_entity.pdbx_description
1 polymer ?
#
loop_
_entity_poly.entity_id
_entity_poly.type
_entity_poly.pdbx_seq_one_letter_code
_entity_poly.pdbx_strand_id
1 'polypeptide(L)'
;MLDKEIIIRRLAIVKYLYTIAVQQSMQVETVAGFSILSFHDCVEIFLLLIAENKNLKAQKWSFMDYWTHIPELTLQNSMNALKDRRVSIKHKGQFPSKSDIEFSRLTITQFLEENTPKQFGIEFKEISISSLISFESVKDYVDIAEQKYQSGEIYECLENCKIAFLELLRSYEANKSSRYSFNNILNIGNEISSNYRSLVGNHNRDSIWFEDVTKTTNKLRNILKITALGIDYRKYVFFEAITPYIQAWDKKDGCEYNAIGKEFYEQRMQPRNVDCRFCIDFVIDSALKLQDFDFNITSIYKK
;
A
#
# COMPACT_ATOMS: atom_id res chain seq x y z
N MET A 1 -22.47 -17.79 -11.13
CA MET A 1 -21.22 -17.99 -10.36
C MET A 1 -20.16 -17.15 -11.03
N LEU A 2 -19.48 -16.31 -10.26
CA LEU A 2 -18.49 -15.37 -10.78
C LEU A 2 -17.21 -16.10 -11.17
N ASP A 3 -16.45 -15.48 -12.08
CA ASP A 3 -15.10 -15.94 -12.41
C ASP A 3 -14.16 -15.83 -11.19
N LYS A 4 -13.25 -16.80 -11.05
CA LYS A 4 -12.36 -16.89 -9.88
C LYS A 4 -11.42 -15.68 -9.77
N GLU A 5 -10.94 -15.15 -10.88
CA GLU A 5 -10.09 -13.96 -10.91
C GLU A 5 -10.87 -12.73 -10.45
N ILE A 6 -12.12 -12.59 -10.89
CA ILE A 6 -13.01 -11.51 -10.46
C ILE A 6 -13.28 -11.58 -8.96
N ILE A 7 -13.51 -12.80 -8.41
CA ILE A 7 -13.71 -13.01 -6.98
C ILE A 7 -12.47 -12.57 -6.20
N ILE A 8 -11.27 -13.05 -6.59
CA ILE A 8 -10.01 -12.71 -5.91
C ILE A 8 -9.78 -11.20 -5.92
N ARG A 9 -9.95 -10.54 -7.08
CA ARG A 9 -9.77 -9.09 -7.18
C ARG A 9 -10.74 -8.31 -6.30
N ARG A 10 -12.02 -8.71 -6.24
CA ARG A 10 -13.01 -8.05 -5.37
C ARG A 10 -12.78 -8.33 -3.90
N LEU A 11 -12.33 -9.52 -3.55
CA LEU A 11 -11.88 -9.84 -2.20
C LEU A 11 -10.65 -9.02 -1.79
N ALA A 12 -9.72 -8.76 -2.70
CA ALA A 12 -8.58 -7.87 -2.46
C ALA A 12 -9.03 -6.43 -2.20
N ILE A 13 -10.05 -5.93 -2.93
CA ILE A 13 -10.68 -4.62 -2.65
C ILE A 13 -11.29 -4.61 -1.24
N VAL A 14 -12.02 -5.65 -0.85
CA VAL A 14 -12.57 -5.78 0.51
C VAL A 14 -11.45 -5.77 1.55
N LYS A 15 -10.37 -6.53 1.34
CA LYS A 15 -9.22 -6.56 2.26
C LYS A 15 -8.50 -5.22 2.35
N TYR A 16 -8.39 -4.50 1.24
CA TYR A 16 -7.83 -3.15 1.22
C TYR A 16 -8.69 -2.16 2.02
N LEU A 17 -10.01 -2.16 1.80
CA LEU A 17 -10.95 -1.32 2.58
C LEU A 17 -10.92 -1.67 4.07
N TYR A 18 -10.87 -2.96 4.41
CA TYR A 18 -10.67 -3.41 5.78
C TYR A 18 -9.38 -2.86 6.37
N THR A 19 -8.27 -2.89 5.62
CA THR A 19 -6.97 -2.36 6.07
C THR A 19 -7.04 -0.87 6.35
N ILE A 20 -7.69 -0.08 5.47
CA ILE A 20 -7.95 1.34 5.69
C ILE A 20 -8.77 1.55 6.96
N ALA A 21 -9.85 0.79 7.15
CA ALA A 21 -10.71 0.90 8.32
C ALA A 21 -9.95 0.59 9.63
N VAL A 22 -9.09 -0.43 9.62
CA VAL A 22 -8.20 -0.75 10.75
C VAL A 22 -7.23 0.40 11.01
N GLN A 23 -6.55 0.94 9.99
CA GLN A 23 -5.63 2.06 10.15
C GLN A 23 -6.35 3.30 10.72
N GLN A 24 -7.55 3.60 10.24
CA GLN A 24 -8.39 4.69 10.76
C GLN A 24 -8.76 4.45 12.22
N SER A 25 -9.14 3.23 12.60
CA SER A 25 -9.54 2.88 13.97
C SER A 25 -8.43 3.09 15.00
N MET A 26 -7.17 3.04 14.57
CA MET A 26 -5.98 3.26 15.40
C MET A 26 -5.56 4.74 15.49
N GLN A 27 -6.24 5.64 14.79
CA GLN A 27 -5.94 7.08 14.83
C GLN A 27 -6.46 7.72 16.13
N VAL A 28 -6.23 9.03 16.24
CA VAL A 28 -6.88 9.86 17.27
C VAL A 28 -8.40 9.73 17.21
N GLU A 29 -9.06 9.86 18.37
CA GLU A 29 -10.46 9.51 18.57
C GLU A 29 -11.44 10.16 17.57
N THR A 30 -11.17 11.41 17.19
CA THR A 30 -11.95 12.16 16.20
C THR A 30 -11.95 11.51 14.81
N VAL A 31 -10.84 10.88 14.43
CA VAL A 31 -10.68 10.15 13.16
C VAL A 31 -11.13 8.71 13.33
N ALA A 32 -10.82 8.09 14.48
CA ALA A 32 -11.11 6.70 14.75
C ALA A 32 -12.61 6.37 14.67
N GLY A 33 -13.50 7.29 15.06
CA GLY A 33 -14.94 7.04 14.93
C GLY A 33 -15.42 6.90 13.48
N PHE A 34 -14.74 7.50 12.50
CA PHE A 34 -15.07 7.32 11.08
C PHE A 34 -14.73 5.91 10.56
N SER A 35 -13.88 5.15 11.26
CA SER A 35 -13.60 3.75 10.91
C SER A 35 -14.86 2.89 10.87
N ILE A 36 -15.89 3.21 11.66
CA ILE A 36 -17.18 2.50 11.62
C ILE A 36 -17.84 2.62 10.24
N LEU A 37 -17.70 3.76 9.56
CA LEU A 37 -18.23 3.93 8.21
C LEU A 37 -17.48 3.01 7.24
N SER A 38 -16.15 3.03 7.28
CA SER A 38 -15.32 2.17 6.43
C SER A 38 -15.50 0.69 6.71
N PHE A 39 -15.68 0.29 7.97
CA PHE A 39 -16.01 -1.08 8.36
C PHE A 39 -17.36 -1.51 7.81
N HIS A 40 -18.39 -0.66 7.89
CA HIS A 40 -19.69 -0.94 7.32
C HIS A 40 -19.61 -1.11 5.80
N ASP A 41 -18.97 -0.17 5.10
CA ASP A 41 -18.82 -0.21 3.64
C ASP A 41 -18.03 -1.46 3.21
N CYS A 42 -17.02 -1.87 3.98
CA CYS A 42 -16.27 -3.11 3.78
C CYS A 42 -17.18 -4.35 3.83
N VAL A 43 -18.03 -4.46 4.87
CA VAL A 43 -18.98 -5.58 5.00
C VAL A 43 -20.01 -5.56 3.88
N GLU A 44 -20.53 -4.38 3.55
CA GLU A 44 -21.55 -4.24 2.51
C GLU A 44 -21.03 -4.68 1.13
N ILE A 45 -19.80 -4.28 0.76
CA ILE A 45 -19.16 -4.74 -0.48
C ILE A 45 -18.90 -6.24 -0.47
N PHE A 46 -18.52 -6.81 0.67
CA PHE A 46 -18.35 -8.26 0.83
C PHE A 46 -19.68 -9.02 0.67
N LEU A 47 -20.76 -8.54 1.30
CA LEU A 47 -22.10 -9.12 1.19
C LEU A 47 -22.62 -9.08 -0.24
N LEU A 48 -22.42 -7.97 -0.95
CA LEU A 48 -22.74 -7.84 -2.37
C LEU A 48 -21.99 -8.88 -3.22
N LEU A 49 -20.69 -9.07 -2.95
CA LEU A 49 -19.89 -10.09 -3.64
C LEU A 49 -20.45 -11.50 -3.43
N ILE A 50 -20.85 -11.85 -2.21
CA ILE A 50 -21.48 -13.15 -1.91
C ILE A 50 -22.78 -13.31 -2.68
N ALA A 51 -23.66 -12.31 -2.63
CA ALA A 51 -24.94 -12.36 -3.31
C ALA A 51 -24.76 -12.54 -4.82
N GLU A 52 -23.86 -11.77 -5.43
CA GLU A 52 -23.56 -11.91 -6.86
C GLU A 52 -22.94 -13.27 -7.21
N ASN A 53 -22.04 -13.80 -6.38
CA ASN A 53 -21.46 -15.13 -6.60
C ASN A 53 -22.53 -16.23 -6.59
N LYS A 54 -23.54 -16.09 -5.73
CA LYS A 54 -24.73 -16.96 -5.65
C LYS A 54 -25.83 -16.62 -6.67
N ASN A 55 -25.59 -15.68 -7.59
CA ASN A 55 -26.55 -15.17 -8.57
C ASN A 55 -27.85 -14.59 -7.94
N LEU A 56 -27.76 -14.04 -6.73
CA LEU A 56 -28.87 -13.40 -6.02
C LEU A 56 -28.98 -11.91 -6.43
N LYS A 57 -30.21 -11.43 -6.62
CA LYS A 57 -30.49 -10.03 -6.99
C LYS A 57 -30.64 -9.15 -5.75
N ALA A 58 -29.51 -8.76 -5.16
CA ALA A 58 -29.48 -8.03 -3.90
C ALA A 58 -29.64 -6.49 -4.03
N GLN A 59 -29.85 -5.93 -5.22
CA GLN A 59 -29.89 -4.46 -5.42
C GLN A 59 -30.93 -3.70 -4.57
N LYS A 60 -32.00 -4.39 -4.13
CA LYS A 60 -33.05 -3.80 -3.29
C LYS A 60 -33.00 -4.22 -1.82
N TRP A 61 -32.03 -5.05 -1.46
CA TRP A 61 -31.91 -5.57 -0.10
C TRP A 61 -31.38 -4.48 0.82
N SER A 62 -31.99 -4.36 1.99
CA SER A 62 -31.39 -3.66 3.11
C SER A 62 -30.22 -4.47 3.66
N PHE A 63 -29.34 -3.81 4.43
CA PHE A 63 -28.16 -4.46 5.01
C PHE A 63 -28.51 -5.74 5.80
N MET A 64 -29.62 -5.75 6.54
CA MET A 64 -29.99 -6.92 7.35
C MET A 64 -30.67 -8.04 6.55
N ASP A 65 -31.17 -7.75 5.34
CA ASP A 65 -31.84 -8.76 4.50
C ASP A 65 -30.86 -9.82 3.97
N TYR A 66 -29.55 -9.56 4.00
CA TYR A 66 -28.56 -10.57 3.61
C TYR A 66 -28.61 -11.80 4.51
N TRP A 67 -28.82 -11.64 5.82
CA TRP A 67 -28.92 -12.78 6.75
C TRP A 67 -30.21 -13.59 6.59
N THR A 68 -31.28 -13.00 6.03
CA THR A 68 -32.51 -13.74 5.75
C THR A 68 -32.38 -14.57 4.47
N HIS A 69 -31.69 -14.03 3.47
CA HIS A 69 -31.53 -14.69 2.18
C HIS A 69 -30.28 -15.60 2.09
N ILE A 70 -29.30 -15.39 2.97
CA ILE A 70 -28.05 -16.14 3.03
C ILE A 70 -27.87 -16.63 4.49
N PRO A 71 -28.60 -17.69 4.89
CA PRO A 71 -28.65 -18.15 6.29
C PRO A 71 -27.33 -18.72 6.82
N GLU A 72 -26.36 -18.96 5.93
CA GLU A 72 -25.02 -19.41 6.26
C GLU A 72 -24.12 -18.29 6.84
N LEU A 73 -24.55 -17.03 6.70
CA LEU A 73 -23.82 -15.88 7.24
C LEU A 73 -23.83 -15.90 8.76
N THR A 74 -22.66 -15.65 9.37
CA THR A 74 -22.55 -15.57 10.83
C THR A 74 -22.68 -14.14 11.35
N LEU A 75 -22.71 -14.01 12.69
CA LEU A 75 -22.61 -12.73 13.41
C LEU A 75 -23.71 -11.68 13.11
N GLN A 76 -24.93 -12.12 12.79
CA GLN A 76 -26.06 -11.23 12.48
C GLN A 76 -26.28 -10.13 13.53
N ASN A 77 -26.30 -10.49 14.83
CA ASN A 77 -26.53 -9.53 15.91
C ASN A 77 -25.41 -8.48 15.99
N SER A 78 -24.15 -8.90 15.81
CA SER A 78 -23.00 -7.99 15.84
C SER A 78 -22.99 -7.05 14.63
N MET A 79 -23.43 -7.52 13.47
CA MET A 79 -23.60 -6.68 12.27
C MET A 79 -24.77 -5.71 12.40
N ASN A 80 -25.84 -6.10 13.07
CA ASN A 80 -26.91 -5.17 13.41
C ASN A 80 -26.40 -4.05 14.33
N ALA A 81 -25.56 -4.38 15.33
CA ALA A 81 -24.94 -3.37 16.19
C ALA A 81 -24.01 -2.42 15.41
N LEU A 82 -23.20 -2.93 14.47
CA LEU A 82 -22.39 -2.10 13.57
C LEU A 82 -23.26 -1.14 12.75
N LYS A 83 -24.35 -1.64 12.16
CA LYS A 83 -25.32 -0.86 11.40
C LYS A 83 -25.92 0.26 12.25
N ASP A 84 -26.32 -0.04 13.49
CA ASP A 84 -26.92 0.94 14.41
C ASP A 84 -25.91 2.03 14.83
N ARG A 85 -24.63 1.67 15.05
CA ARG A 85 -23.54 2.64 15.27
C ARG A 85 -23.34 3.54 14.05
N ARG A 86 -23.29 2.98 12.85
CA ARG A 86 -23.18 3.73 11.59
C ARG A 86 -24.34 4.70 11.40
N VAL A 87 -25.58 4.27 11.69
CA VAL A 87 -26.77 5.13 11.64
C VAL A 87 -26.65 6.29 12.63
N SER A 88 -26.17 6.03 13.85
CA SER A 88 -25.98 7.05 14.88
C SER A 88 -24.95 8.11 14.47
N ILE A 89 -23.85 7.71 13.82
CA ILE A 89 -22.88 8.65 13.24
C ILE A 89 -23.55 9.51 12.16
N LYS A 90 -24.17 8.88 11.15
CA LYS A 90 -24.67 9.62 9.96
C LYS A 90 -25.88 10.50 10.22
N HIS A 91 -26.78 10.07 11.11
CA HIS A 91 -28.08 10.75 11.29
C HIS A 91 -28.20 11.48 12.63
N LYS A 92 -27.37 11.15 13.62
CA LYS A 92 -27.42 11.76 14.95
C LYS A 92 -26.14 12.50 15.33
N GLY A 93 -25.08 12.41 14.52
CA GLY A 93 -23.77 13.00 14.82
C GLY A 93 -23.11 12.41 16.07
N GLN A 94 -23.54 11.22 16.50
CA GLN A 94 -23.06 10.57 17.71
C GLN A 94 -21.90 9.64 17.38
N PHE A 95 -20.71 10.01 17.86
CA PHE A 95 -19.50 9.24 17.65
C PHE A 95 -19.39 8.08 18.65
N PRO A 96 -18.92 6.91 18.20
CA PRO A 96 -18.73 5.73 19.05
C PRO A 96 -17.59 5.94 20.04
N SER A 97 -17.65 5.25 21.19
CA SER A 97 -16.53 5.21 22.14
C SER A 97 -15.35 4.42 21.57
N LYS A 98 -14.15 4.57 22.17
CA LYS A 98 -12.99 3.73 21.81
C LYS A 98 -13.27 2.23 21.97
N SER A 99 -14.01 1.85 23.01
CA SER A 99 -14.42 0.46 23.23
C SER A 99 -15.35 -0.05 22.13
N ASP A 100 -16.27 0.79 21.65
CA ASP A 100 -17.15 0.45 20.52
C ASP A 100 -16.39 0.27 19.21
N ILE A 101 -15.39 1.13 18.96
CA ILE A 101 -14.51 1.04 17.79
C ILE A 101 -13.72 -0.26 17.84
N GLU A 102 -13.10 -0.56 18.98
CA GLU A 102 -12.32 -1.77 19.17
C GLU A 102 -13.18 -3.04 19.03
N PHE A 103 -14.36 -3.05 19.64
CA PHE A 103 -15.31 -4.15 19.50
C PHE A 103 -15.76 -4.34 18.05
N SER A 104 -16.00 -3.24 17.33
CA SER A 104 -16.37 -3.29 15.91
C SER A 104 -15.22 -3.86 15.07
N ARG A 105 -13.97 -3.42 15.32
CA ARG A 105 -12.78 -3.96 14.65
C ARG A 105 -12.68 -5.48 14.81
N LEU A 106 -12.71 -5.97 16.06
CA LEU A 106 -12.67 -7.42 16.36
C LEU A 106 -13.81 -8.19 15.69
N THR A 107 -15.03 -7.63 15.75
CA THR A 107 -16.22 -8.22 15.12
C THR A 107 -16.07 -8.34 13.60
N ILE A 108 -15.56 -7.31 12.92
CA ILE A 108 -15.36 -7.34 11.47
C ILE A 108 -14.25 -8.32 11.08
N THR A 109 -13.15 -8.34 11.83
CA THR A 109 -12.08 -9.33 11.63
C THR A 109 -12.66 -10.74 11.68
N GLN A 110 -13.38 -11.07 12.76
CA GLN A 110 -14.01 -12.38 12.92
C GLN A 110 -15.01 -12.68 11.81
N PHE A 111 -15.83 -11.71 11.41
CA PHE A 111 -16.80 -11.89 10.33
C PHE A 111 -16.15 -12.25 8.99
N LEU A 112 -15.10 -11.52 8.60
CA LEU A 112 -14.40 -11.78 7.34
C LEU A 112 -13.65 -13.11 7.39
N GLU A 113 -12.99 -13.43 8.50
CA GLU A 113 -12.30 -14.71 8.71
C GLU A 113 -13.25 -15.91 8.72
N GLU A 114 -14.45 -15.80 9.28
CA GLU A 114 -15.42 -16.90 9.29
C GLU A 114 -16.15 -17.07 7.95
N ASN A 115 -16.53 -15.97 7.30
CA ASN A 115 -17.42 -16.03 6.14
C ASN A 115 -16.67 -16.15 4.81
N THR A 116 -15.44 -15.66 4.71
CA THR A 116 -14.65 -15.81 3.47
C THR A 116 -14.40 -17.29 3.12
N PRO A 117 -13.89 -18.14 4.02
CA PRO A 117 -13.69 -19.56 3.72
C PRO A 117 -15.02 -20.28 3.48
N LYS A 118 -16.08 -19.95 4.24
CA LYS A 118 -17.42 -20.56 4.04
C LYS A 118 -18.02 -20.25 2.67
N GLN A 119 -17.82 -19.04 2.17
CA GLN A 119 -18.50 -18.56 0.95
C GLN A 119 -17.64 -18.72 -0.32
N PHE A 120 -16.32 -18.73 -0.18
CA PHE A 120 -15.38 -18.76 -1.32
C PHE A 120 -14.34 -19.88 -1.26
N GLY A 121 -14.22 -20.59 -0.13
CA GLY A 121 -13.22 -21.66 0.04
C GLY A 121 -11.77 -21.16 0.13
N ILE A 122 -11.56 -19.89 0.46
CA ILE A 122 -10.25 -19.23 0.57
C ILE A 122 -10.17 -18.57 1.95
N GLU A 123 -9.00 -18.62 2.59
CA GLU A 123 -8.77 -17.94 3.86
C GLU A 123 -8.66 -16.42 3.66
N PHE A 124 -9.32 -15.62 4.52
CA PHE A 124 -9.29 -14.16 4.36
C PHE A 124 -7.86 -13.58 4.45
N LYS A 125 -7.03 -14.16 5.31
CA LYS A 125 -5.62 -13.81 5.47
C LYS A 125 -4.78 -14.06 4.21
N GLU A 126 -5.13 -15.05 3.39
CA GLU A 126 -4.38 -15.45 2.19
C GLU A 126 -4.67 -14.57 0.96
N ILE A 127 -5.70 -13.73 1.00
CA ILE A 127 -6.02 -12.81 -0.10
C ILE A 127 -4.89 -11.78 -0.23
N SER A 128 -4.12 -11.80 -1.31
CA SER A 128 -3.08 -10.78 -1.52
C SER A 128 -3.68 -9.48 -2.06
N ILE A 129 -3.38 -8.35 -1.41
CA ILE A 129 -3.77 -7.00 -1.87
C ILE A 129 -2.91 -6.60 -3.09
N SER A 130 -1.74 -7.23 -3.27
CA SER A 130 -0.86 -7.00 -4.42
C SER A 130 -1.58 -7.17 -5.77
N SER A 131 -2.64 -7.99 -5.82
CA SER A 131 -3.47 -8.18 -7.00
C SER A 131 -4.17 -6.91 -7.52
N LEU A 132 -4.18 -5.83 -6.73
CA LEU A 132 -4.68 -4.50 -7.14
C LEU A 132 -3.60 -3.64 -7.81
N ILE A 133 -2.33 -4.04 -7.74
CA ILE A 133 -1.21 -3.35 -8.35
C ILE A 133 -1.17 -3.69 -9.84
N SER A 134 -1.13 -2.67 -10.69
CA SER A 134 -1.06 -2.79 -12.16
C SER A 134 0.37 -2.98 -12.67
N PHE A 135 1.37 -2.61 -11.87
CA PHE A 135 2.78 -2.81 -12.18
C PHE A 135 3.21 -4.24 -11.81
N GLU A 136 3.27 -5.15 -12.79
CA GLU A 136 3.53 -6.58 -12.53
C GLU A 136 4.85 -6.82 -11.78
N SER A 137 5.94 -6.15 -12.16
CA SER A 137 7.23 -6.29 -11.46
C SER A 137 7.16 -5.85 -10.00
N VAL A 138 6.40 -4.81 -9.70
CA VAL A 138 6.19 -4.33 -8.32
C VAL A 138 5.36 -5.35 -7.54
N LYS A 139 4.30 -5.89 -8.17
CA LYS A 139 3.44 -6.92 -7.59
C LYS A 139 4.25 -8.15 -7.20
N ASP A 140 5.14 -8.63 -8.07
CA ASP A 140 5.99 -9.79 -7.79
C ASP A 140 6.85 -9.60 -6.53
N TYR A 141 7.50 -8.44 -6.39
CA TYR A 141 8.28 -8.14 -5.17
C TYR A 141 7.41 -7.97 -3.93
N VAL A 142 6.20 -7.40 -4.06
CA VAL A 142 5.25 -7.32 -2.94
C VAL A 142 4.78 -8.71 -2.52
N ASP A 143 4.53 -9.62 -3.46
CA ASP A 143 4.14 -11.00 -3.17
C ASP A 143 5.26 -11.76 -2.45
N ILE A 144 6.51 -11.59 -2.89
CA ILE A 144 7.68 -12.14 -2.18
C ILE A 144 7.78 -11.54 -0.76
N ALA A 145 7.57 -10.23 -0.61
CA ALA A 145 7.58 -9.59 0.70
C ALA A 145 6.47 -10.11 1.63
N GLU A 146 5.26 -10.36 1.12
CA GLU A 146 4.17 -10.97 1.89
C GLU A 146 4.51 -12.40 2.31
N GLN A 147 5.11 -13.21 1.44
CA GLN A 147 5.57 -14.56 1.77
C GLN A 147 6.63 -14.53 2.88
N LYS A 148 7.61 -13.63 2.79
CA LYS A 148 8.68 -13.47 3.79
C LYS A 148 8.15 -12.94 5.13
N TYR A 149 7.14 -12.08 5.08
CA TYR A 149 6.42 -11.66 6.28
C TYR A 149 5.74 -12.83 6.98
N GLN A 150 5.10 -13.72 6.23
CA GLN A 150 4.44 -14.92 6.79
C GLN A 150 5.44 -15.94 7.36
N SER A 151 6.63 -16.07 6.76
CA SER A 151 7.69 -16.95 7.27
C SER A 151 8.48 -16.34 8.44
N GLY A 152 8.25 -15.08 8.80
CA GLY A 152 8.97 -14.37 9.87
C GLY A 152 10.38 -13.90 9.45
N GLU A 153 10.69 -13.91 8.16
CA GLU A 153 11.95 -13.45 7.58
C GLU A 153 11.94 -11.92 7.42
N ILE A 154 12.20 -11.20 8.52
CA ILE A 154 12.06 -9.74 8.62
C ILE A 154 12.97 -9.00 7.62
N TYR A 155 14.25 -9.37 7.56
CA TYR A 155 15.23 -8.69 6.69
C TYR A 155 14.84 -8.83 5.21
N GLU A 156 14.57 -10.05 4.77
CA GLU A 156 14.20 -10.38 3.40
C GLU A 156 12.87 -9.72 3.01
N CYS A 157 11.93 -9.59 3.95
CA CYS A 157 10.70 -8.82 3.74
C CYS A 157 10.99 -7.35 3.47
N LEU A 158 11.80 -6.69 4.31
CA LEU A 158 12.14 -5.27 4.18
C LEU A 158 12.96 -4.98 2.91
N GLU A 159 13.86 -5.89 2.56
CA GLU A 159 14.60 -5.86 1.30
C GLU A 159 13.64 -5.84 0.11
N ASN A 160 12.73 -6.82 0.03
CA ASN A 160 11.78 -6.91 -1.08
C ASN A 160 10.82 -5.71 -1.12
N CYS A 161 10.38 -5.17 0.01
CA CYS A 161 9.62 -3.92 0.04
C CYS A 161 10.40 -2.75 -0.57
N LYS A 162 11.69 -2.63 -0.23
CA LYS A 162 12.55 -1.57 -0.76
C LYS A 162 12.79 -1.72 -2.25
N ILE A 163 13.01 -2.94 -2.74
CA ILE A 163 13.12 -3.24 -4.17
C ILE A 163 11.81 -2.88 -4.89
N ALA A 164 10.66 -3.33 -4.36
CA ALA A 164 9.35 -3.03 -4.92
C ALA A 164 9.11 -1.52 -5.06
N PHE A 165 9.50 -0.73 -4.04
CA PHE A 165 9.37 0.72 -4.09
C PHE A 165 10.28 1.37 -5.15
N LEU A 166 11.53 0.93 -5.27
CA LEU A 166 12.46 1.42 -6.30
C LEU A 166 11.95 1.08 -7.70
N GLU A 167 11.48 -0.15 -7.89
CA GLU A 167 10.91 -0.65 -9.15
C GLU A 167 9.63 0.10 -9.52
N LEU A 168 8.80 0.47 -8.53
CA LEU A 168 7.61 1.29 -8.74
C LEU A 168 7.97 2.67 -9.29
N LEU A 169 8.93 3.36 -8.65
CA LEU A 169 9.38 4.67 -9.12
C LEU A 169 9.98 4.58 -10.52
N ARG A 170 10.82 3.58 -10.77
CA ARG A 170 11.43 3.33 -12.09
C ARG A 170 10.39 3.06 -13.17
N SER A 171 9.43 2.17 -12.92
CA SER A 171 8.38 1.79 -13.87
C SER A 171 7.47 2.98 -14.19
N TYR A 172 7.12 3.76 -13.16
CA TYR A 172 6.33 4.96 -13.32
C TYR A 172 7.07 6.05 -14.13
N GLU A 173 8.38 6.21 -13.90
CA GLU A 173 9.26 7.13 -14.65
C GLU A 173 9.46 6.73 -16.11
N ALA A 174 9.69 5.45 -16.37
CA ALA A 174 9.95 4.93 -17.71
C ALA A 174 8.82 5.31 -18.67
N ASN A 175 7.56 5.17 -18.23
CA ASN A 175 6.36 5.50 -19.01
C ASN A 175 6.16 7.01 -19.24
N LYS A 176 6.91 7.85 -18.53
CA LYS A 176 6.88 9.33 -18.56
C LYS A 176 8.16 9.92 -19.13
N SER A 177 9.00 9.09 -19.72
CA SER A 177 10.19 9.52 -20.43
C SER A 177 10.02 9.21 -21.92
N SER A 178 10.27 10.20 -22.77
CA SER A 178 10.33 10.00 -24.22
C SER A 178 11.50 10.80 -24.77
N ARG A 179 11.99 10.44 -25.96
CA ARG A 179 13.05 11.17 -26.67
C ARG A 179 12.71 12.66 -26.89
N TYR A 180 11.44 13.05 -26.74
CA TYR A 180 10.93 14.41 -26.94
C TYR A 180 10.38 15.07 -25.67
N SER A 181 10.40 14.38 -24.51
CA SER A 181 9.91 14.92 -23.24
C SER A 181 11.04 15.57 -22.46
N PHE A 182 11.13 16.90 -22.53
CA PHE A 182 12.14 17.67 -21.80
C PHE A 182 11.72 17.97 -20.35
N ASN A 183 10.43 17.92 -20.04
CA ASN A 183 9.89 18.18 -18.70
C ASN A 183 8.85 17.10 -18.34
N ASN A 184 9.26 16.08 -17.59
CA ASN A 184 8.32 15.20 -16.89
C ASN A 184 8.26 15.58 -15.40
N ILE A 185 7.19 15.20 -14.70
CA ILE A 185 6.97 15.56 -13.28
C ILE A 185 8.11 15.11 -12.34
N LEU A 186 9.01 14.25 -12.84
CA LEU A 186 10.11 13.64 -12.08
C LEU A 186 11.49 14.13 -12.55
N ASN A 187 11.54 14.96 -13.59
CA ASN A 187 12.76 15.57 -14.10
C ASN A 187 13.08 16.84 -13.30
N ILE A 188 13.31 16.67 -12.00
CA ILE A 188 13.70 17.72 -11.05
C ILE A 188 15.23 17.91 -11.12
N GLY A 189 15.75 17.95 -12.35
CA GLY A 189 17.18 17.98 -12.64
C GLY A 189 17.89 16.63 -12.52
N ASN A 190 19.10 16.59 -13.08
CA ASN A 190 19.98 15.42 -13.00
C ASN A 190 20.61 15.28 -11.62
N GLU A 191 20.94 14.05 -11.25
CA GLU A 191 21.77 13.80 -10.08
C GLU A 191 23.14 14.44 -10.24
N ILE A 192 23.53 15.25 -9.25
CA ILE A 192 24.87 15.83 -9.22
C ILE A 192 25.79 14.77 -8.63
N SER A 193 26.69 14.24 -9.45
CA SER A 193 27.70 13.27 -9.02
C SER A 193 28.89 13.95 -8.34
N SER A 194 29.82 13.15 -7.82
CA SER A 194 31.09 13.65 -7.26
C SER A 194 32.07 14.20 -8.31
N ASN A 195 31.62 14.45 -9.54
CA ASN A 195 32.46 14.97 -10.63
C ASN A 195 33.03 16.36 -10.33
N TYR A 196 32.43 17.14 -9.43
CA TYR A 196 33.02 18.42 -8.98
C TYR A 196 34.44 18.26 -8.44
N ARG A 197 34.82 17.07 -7.93
CA ARG A 197 36.18 16.77 -7.45
C ARG A 197 37.25 16.93 -8.52
N SER A 198 36.91 16.76 -9.80
CA SER A 198 37.87 17.03 -10.89
C SER A 198 38.11 18.53 -11.10
N LEU A 199 37.18 19.38 -10.68
CA LEU A 199 37.27 20.84 -10.80
C LEU A 199 37.98 21.48 -9.60
N VAL A 200 37.64 21.03 -8.38
CA VAL A 200 38.15 21.65 -7.14
C VAL A 200 39.22 20.82 -6.41
N GLY A 201 39.56 19.65 -6.93
CA GLY A 201 40.50 18.73 -6.29
C GLY A 201 39.90 17.96 -5.11
N ASN A 202 40.74 17.16 -4.45
CA ASN A 202 40.37 16.38 -3.27
C ASN A 202 40.92 17.03 -1.99
N HIS A 203 40.13 17.02 -0.92
CA HIS A 203 40.54 17.36 0.45
C HIS A 203 40.92 18.84 0.72
N ASN A 204 40.26 19.80 0.06
CA ASN A 204 40.30 21.22 0.44
C ASN A 204 38.92 21.72 0.93
N ARG A 205 38.87 22.92 1.53
CA ARG A 205 37.61 23.52 2.02
C ARG A 205 36.56 23.65 0.92
N ASP A 206 36.99 23.96 -0.30
CA ASP A 206 36.09 24.10 -1.45
C ASP A 206 35.44 22.75 -1.81
N SER A 207 36.20 21.64 -1.79
CA SER A 207 35.68 20.30 -2.02
C SER A 207 34.61 19.89 -1.00
N ILE A 208 34.76 20.28 0.27
CA ILE A 208 33.76 20.04 1.32
C ILE A 208 32.51 20.87 1.03
N TRP A 209 32.65 22.14 0.69
CA TRP A 209 31.51 23.00 0.34
C TRP A 209 30.74 22.46 -0.87
N PHE A 210 31.43 22.07 -1.94
CA PHE A 210 30.80 21.45 -3.11
C PHE A 210 30.14 20.11 -2.78
N GLU A 211 30.72 19.32 -1.88
CA GLU A 211 30.11 18.09 -1.38
C GLU A 211 28.81 18.38 -0.64
N ASP A 212 28.79 19.37 0.25
CA ASP A 212 27.61 19.76 1.01
C ASP A 212 26.50 20.32 0.11
N VAL A 213 26.85 21.17 -0.87
CA VAL A 213 25.91 21.66 -1.88
C VAL A 213 25.36 20.52 -2.72
N THR A 214 26.20 19.59 -3.15
CA THR A 214 25.81 18.41 -3.93
C THR A 214 24.84 17.52 -3.14
N LYS A 215 25.18 17.18 -1.89
CA LYS A 215 24.33 16.39 -1.00
C LYS A 215 22.99 17.08 -0.75
N THR A 216 23.03 18.38 -0.45
CA THR A 216 21.81 19.17 -0.20
C THR A 216 20.92 19.22 -1.43
N THR A 217 21.48 19.48 -2.60
CA THR A 217 20.73 19.55 -3.87
C THR A 217 20.10 18.21 -4.22
N ASN A 218 20.86 17.11 -4.13
CA ASN A 218 20.33 15.76 -4.37
C ASN A 218 19.24 15.39 -3.34
N LYS A 219 19.40 15.79 -2.07
CA LYS A 219 18.38 15.58 -1.04
C LYS A 219 17.10 16.36 -1.35
N LEU A 220 17.21 17.63 -1.75
CA LEU A 220 16.07 18.45 -2.16
C LEU A 220 15.34 17.85 -3.36
N ARG A 221 16.10 17.39 -4.38
CA ARG A 221 15.56 16.68 -5.54
C ARG A 221 14.75 15.44 -5.12
N ASN A 222 15.28 14.61 -4.23
CA ASN A 222 14.57 13.42 -3.73
C ASN A 222 13.29 13.79 -2.97
N ILE A 223 13.35 14.79 -2.08
CA ILE A 223 12.17 15.27 -1.35
C ILE A 223 11.09 15.74 -2.32
N LEU A 224 11.47 16.59 -3.28
CA LEU A 224 10.56 17.11 -4.30
C LEU A 224 9.97 15.99 -5.15
N LYS A 225 10.77 14.98 -5.53
CA LYS A 225 10.29 13.82 -6.29
C LYS A 225 9.19 13.05 -5.55
N ILE A 226 9.45 12.67 -4.30
CA ILE A 226 8.49 11.92 -3.48
C ILE A 226 7.22 12.74 -3.20
N THR A 227 7.37 14.02 -2.88
CA THR A 227 6.23 14.91 -2.60
C THR A 227 5.41 15.23 -3.83
N ALA A 228 6.03 15.46 -5.00
CA ALA A 228 5.35 15.70 -6.27
C ALA A 228 4.53 14.49 -6.74
N LEU A 229 4.96 13.28 -6.38
CA LEU A 229 4.21 12.04 -6.59
C LEU A 229 3.01 11.87 -5.65
N GLY A 230 2.83 12.77 -4.69
CA GLY A 230 1.75 12.69 -3.70
C GLY A 230 1.96 11.58 -2.67
N ILE A 231 3.17 11.05 -2.54
CA ILE A 231 3.53 10.06 -1.52
C ILE A 231 3.76 10.80 -0.19
N ASP A 232 3.22 10.29 0.92
CA ASP A 232 3.42 10.91 2.25
C ASP A 232 4.91 10.86 2.62
N TYR A 233 5.56 12.02 2.59
CA TYR A 233 6.99 12.14 2.84
C TYR A 233 7.38 11.70 4.26
N ARG A 234 6.50 11.83 5.26
CA ARG A 234 6.79 11.38 6.63
C ARG A 234 6.83 9.84 6.69
N LYS A 235 5.87 9.18 6.03
CA LYS A 235 5.88 7.72 5.89
C LYS A 235 7.11 7.27 5.10
N TYR A 236 7.46 7.96 4.02
CA TYR A 236 8.67 7.68 3.24
C TYR A 236 9.96 7.80 4.05
N VAL A 237 10.13 8.85 4.87
CA VAL A 237 11.31 8.99 5.73
C VAL A 237 11.42 7.82 6.71
N PHE A 238 10.30 7.38 7.29
CA PHE A 238 10.29 6.20 8.16
C PHE A 238 10.63 4.93 7.38
N PHE A 239 10.05 4.74 6.20
CA PHE A 239 10.35 3.63 5.28
C PHE A 239 11.84 3.57 4.91
N GLU A 240 12.46 4.69 4.52
CA GLU A 240 13.91 4.76 4.22
C GLU A 240 14.77 4.46 5.44
N ALA A 241 14.31 4.83 6.64
CA ALA A 241 15.08 4.63 7.86
C ALA A 241 15.13 3.15 8.29
N ILE A 242 14.07 2.39 8.03
CA ILE A 242 13.97 0.99 8.44
C ILE A 242 14.34 0.00 7.34
N THR A 243 14.29 0.37 6.06
CA THR A 243 14.64 -0.54 4.98
C THR A 243 16.16 -0.63 4.77
N PRO A 244 16.70 -1.77 4.31
CA PRO A 244 18.10 -1.87 3.97
C PRO A 244 18.45 -0.93 2.80
N TYR A 245 19.69 -0.47 2.76
CA TYR A 245 20.18 0.24 1.58
C TYR A 245 20.28 -0.72 0.40
N ILE A 246 19.74 -0.31 -0.75
CA ILE A 246 19.74 -1.09 -1.98
C ILE A 246 20.40 -0.28 -3.09
N GLN A 247 21.37 -0.92 -3.75
CA GLN A 247 22.00 -0.41 -4.94
C GLN A 247 21.34 -1.03 -6.17
N ALA A 248 20.89 -0.18 -7.09
CA ALA A 248 20.26 -0.58 -8.34
C ALA A 248 21.25 -0.41 -9.50
N TRP A 249 21.32 -1.40 -10.39
CA TRP A 249 22.17 -1.41 -11.58
C TRP A 249 21.34 -1.67 -12.82
N ASP A 250 21.48 -0.82 -13.83
CA ASP A 250 20.81 -1.03 -15.11
C ASP A 250 21.51 -2.12 -15.93
N LYS A 251 20.76 -3.16 -16.31
CA LYS A 251 21.16 -4.19 -17.27
C LYS A 251 20.35 -4.05 -18.56
N LYS A 252 20.79 -4.73 -19.62
CA LYS A 252 20.10 -4.73 -20.93
C LYS A 252 18.63 -5.18 -20.84
N ASP A 253 18.32 -6.11 -19.94
CA ASP A 253 16.99 -6.75 -19.82
C ASP A 253 16.28 -6.44 -18.48
N GLY A 254 16.73 -5.44 -17.71
CA GLY A 254 16.10 -5.09 -16.44
C GLY A 254 17.01 -4.37 -15.44
N CYS A 255 16.59 -4.34 -14.18
CA CYS A 255 17.41 -3.84 -13.07
C CYS A 255 17.92 -4.99 -12.22
N GLU A 256 19.17 -4.94 -11.80
CA GLU A 256 19.68 -5.77 -10.72
C GLU A 256 19.76 -4.96 -9.44
N TYR A 257 19.22 -5.54 -8.35
CA TYR A 257 19.20 -4.93 -7.04
C TYR A 257 20.13 -5.70 -6.10
N ASN A 258 21.03 -4.99 -5.43
CA ASN A 258 21.92 -5.53 -4.42
C ASN A 258 21.70 -4.80 -3.09
N ALA A 259 21.24 -5.52 -2.07
CA ALA A 259 21.11 -4.99 -0.73
C ALA A 259 22.43 -5.11 0.06
N ILE A 260 22.60 -4.25 1.07
CA ILE A 260 23.66 -4.43 2.07
C ILE A 260 23.50 -5.79 2.77
N GLY A 261 24.58 -6.45 3.15
CA GLY A 261 24.48 -7.76 3.80
C GLY A 261 23.63 -7.75 5.08
N LYS A 262 22.80 -8.79 5.27
CA LYS A 262 21.89 -8.97 6.41
C LYS A 262 22.57 -8.74 7.76
N GLU A 263 23.73 -9.34 7.99
CA GLU A 263 24.50 -9.20 9.23
C GLU A 263 24.85 -7.74 9.53
N PHE A 264 25.23 -6.97 8.52
CA PHE A 264 25.59 -5.56 8.67
C PHE A 264 24.37 -4.68 8.96
N TYR A 265 23.23 -5.02 8.36
CA TYR A 265 21.96 -4.35 8.64
C TYR A 265 21.49 -4.62 10.07
N GLU A 266 21.49 -5.88 10.51
CA GLU A 266 21.03 -6.30 11.85
C GLU A 266 21.92 -5.80 13.00
N GLN A 267 23.18 -5.46 12.72
CA GLN A 267 24.05 -4.79 13.69
C GLN A 267 23.59 -3.36 14.04
N ARG A 268 22.86 -2.70 13.13
CA ARG A 268 22.48 -1.29 13.24
C ARG A 268 21.00 -1.11 13.50
N MET A 269 20.18 -2.08 13.08
CA MET A 269 18.74 -2.00 13.09
C MET A 269 18.13 -3.22 13.80
N GLN A 270 17.04 -2.98 14.53
CA GLN A 270 16.23 -4.04 15.14
C GLN A 270 14.75 -3.87 14.72
N PRO A 271 14.44 -4.08 13.43
CA PRO A 271 13.07 -4.01 12.95
C PRO A 271 12.19 -5.11 13.58
N ARG A 272 10.90 -4.81 13.72
CA ARG A 272 9.88 -5.71 14.25
C ARG A 272 8.91 -6.10 13.12
N ASN A 273 8.12 -7.14 13.33
CA ASN A 273 7.07 -7.55 12.38
C ASN A 273 6.09 -6.41 12.01
N VAL A 274 5.79 -5.51 12.94
CA VAL A 274 4.94 -4.34 12.67
C VAL A 274 5.57 -3.40 11.63
N ASP A 275 6.90 -3.35 11.56
CA ASP A 275 7.65 -2.51 10.62
C ASP A 275 7.62 -3.14 9.21
N CYS A 276 7.67 -4.48 9.09
CA CYS A 276 7.42 -5.19 7.83
C CYS A 276 6.03 -4.90 7.27
N ARG A 277 4.99 -5.00 8.11
CA ARG A 277 3.63 -4.74 7.66
C ARG A 277 3.46 -3.30 7.19
N PHE A 278 4.05 -2.34 7.91
CA PHE A 278 4.10 -0.95 7.49
C PHE A 278 4.75 -0.80 6.10
N CYS A 279 5.89 -1.44 5.84
CA CYS A 279 6.60 -1.34 4.56
C CYS A 279 5.77 -1.91 3.40
N ILE A 280 5.13 -3.06 3.59
CA ILE A 280 4.23 -3.67 2.59
C ILE A 280 3.08 -2.71 2.28
N ASP A 281 2.38 -2.23 3.32
CA ASP A 281 1.26 -1.29 3.17
C ASP A 281 1.70 0.02 2.50
N PHE A 282 2.89 0.54 2.84
CA PHE A 282 3.44 1.74 2.24
C PHE A 282 3.68 1.60 0.72
N VAL A 283 4.22 0.46 0.28
CA VAL A 283 4.45 0.19 -1.15
C VAL A 283 3.12 0.06 -1.89
N ILE A 284 2.16 -0.67 -1.32
CA ILE A 284 0.83 -0.83 -1.91
C ILE A 284 0.12 0.54 -2.02
N ASP A 285 0.07 1.32 -0.94
CA ASP A 285 -0.52 2.65 -0.92
C ASP A 285 0.12 3.55 -1.98
N SER A 286 1.45 3.50 -2.10
CA SER A 286 2.21 4.26 -3.10
C SER A 286 1.87 3.81 -4.53
N ALA A 287 1.81 2.50 -4.78
CA ALA A 287 1.47 1.95 -6.10
C ALA A 287 0.06 2.36 -6.54
N LEU A 288 -0.92 2.22 -5.64
CA LEU A 288 -2.30 2.65 -5.89
C LEU A 288 -2.38 4.17 -6.10
N LYS A 289 -1.60 4.96 -5.35
CA LYS A 289 -1.56 6.41 -5.52
C LYS A 289 -0.99 6.83 -6.87
N LEU A 290 0.04 6.14 -7.36
CA LEU A 290 0.61 6.41 -8.68
C LEU A 290 -0.33 5.96 -9.81
N GLN A 291 -1.08 4.88 -9.61
CA GLN A 291 -2.10 4.42 -10.55
C GLN A 291 -3.29 5.38 -10.70
N ASP A 292 -3.62 6.16 -9.67
CA ASP A 292 -4.71 7.16 -9.67
C ASP A 292 -4.61 8.14 -10.86
N PHE A 293 -3.38 8.53 -11.21
CA PHE A 293 -3.09 9.37 -12.36
C PHE A 293 -1.86 8.88 -13.10
N ASP A 294 -2.01 7.75 -13.81
CA ASP A 294 -0.99 7.23 -14.73
C ASP A 294 -1.31 7.60 -16.18
N PHE A 295 -0.34 8.20 -16.87
CA PHE A 295 -0.43 8.55 -18.27
C PHE A 295 0.86 8.15 -18.98
N ASN A 296 0.72 7.66 -20.21
CA ASN A 296 1.85 7.27 -21.03
C ASN A 296 2.17 8.35 -22.05
N ILE A 297 3.35 8.96 -21.95
CA ILE A 297 3.77 10.04 -22.86
C ILE A 297 3.92 9.53 -24.31
N THR A 298 4.27 8.26 -24.51
CA THR A 298 4.36 7.66 -25.85
C THR A 298 3.00 7.51 -26.54
N SER A 299 1.90 7.54 -25.79
CA SER A 299 0.55 7.59 -26.38
C SER A 299 0.18 9.00 -26.90
N ILE A 300 0.88 10.03 -26.43
CA ILE A 300 0.63 11.44 -26.77
C ILE A 300 1.48 11.87 -27.96
N TYR A 301 2.76 11.46 -28.02
CA TYR A 301 3.63 11.74 -29.15
C TYR A 301 3.55 10.61 -30.18
N LYS A 302 3.18 10.92 -31.43
CA LYS A 302 3.35 9.98 -32.54
C LYS A 302 4.85 9.69 -32.72
N LYS A 303 5.17 8.40 -32.93
CA LYS A 303 6.50 7.94 -33.37
C LYS A 303 6.95 8.66 -34.63
#